data_AF-A0A0M3K6K3-F1
#
_entry.id   AF-A0A0M3K6K3-F1
#
_cell.length_a   1.000
_cell.length_b   1.000
_cell.length_c   1.000
_cell.angle_alpha   90.00
_cell.angle_beta   90.00
_cell.angle_gamma   90.00
#
_symmetry.space_group_name_H-M   'P 1'
#
loop_
_entity.id
_entity.type
_entity.pdbx_description
1 polymer ?
#
loop_
_entity_poly.entity_id
_entity_poly.type
_entity_poly.pdbx_seq_one_letter_code
_entity_poly.pdbx_strand_id
1 'polypeptide(L)' 'LVLPIIIDKVLPGTTIVSDLWSAYGGIKKLPVKYHHETVNHSKHFVDPDTGACTNGVESMWQKFKMKHKSRYCCI' A
#
# COMPACT_ATOMS: atom_id res chain seq x y z
N LEU A 1 -8.24 12.14 -1.59
CA LEU A 1 -8.73 10.95 -2.33
C LEU A 1 -7.53 10.28 -2.99
N VAL A 2 -7.33 8.99 -2.80
CA VAL A 2 -6.11 8.29 -3.27
C VAL A 2 -6.17 7.92 -4.76
N LEU A 3 -7.37 7.64 -5.27
CA LEU A 3 -7.64 7.25 -6.65
C LEU A 3 -7.09 8.22 -7.72
N PRO A 4 -7.31 9.54 -7.66
CA PRO A 4 -6.74 10.45 -8.65
C PRO A 4 -5.21 10.49 -8.64
N ILE A 5 -4.57 10.28 -7.48
CA ILE A 5 -3.11 10.22 -7.38
C ILE A 5 -2.57 8.97 -8.06
N ILE A 6 -3.28 7.84 -7.94
CA ILE A 6 -2.90 6.60 -8.62
C ILE A 6 -2.93 6.78 -10.13
N ILE A 7 -3.97 7.43 -10.68
CA ILE A 7 -4.06 7.69 -12.13
C ILE A 7 -2.91 8.58 -12.62
N ASP A 8 -2.55 9.61 -11.85
CA ASP A 8 -1.49 10.57 -12.22
C ASP A 8 -0.08 10.00 -12.07
N LYS A 9 0.16 9.16 -11.06
CA LYS A 9 1.51 8.74 -10.65
C LYS A 9 1.87 7.30 -11.00
N VAL A 10 0.89 6.44 -11.28
CA VAL A 10 1.12 5.01 -11.50
C VAL A 10 0.87 4.68 -12.97
N LEU A 11 1.88 4.06 -13.59
CA LEU A 11 1.82 3.66 -14.99
C LEU A 11 0.63 2.71 -15.24
N PRO A 12 -0.18 2.94 -16.29
CA PRO A 12 -1.27 2.03 -16.67
C PRO A 12 -0.83 0.58 -16.86
N GLY A 13 -1.68 -0.37 -16.47
CA GLY A 13 -1.41 -1.81 -16.64
C GLY A 13 -0.43 -2.41 -15.63
N THR A 14 0.10 -1.61 -14.70
CA THR A 14 0.98 -2.12 -13.64
C THR A 14 0.21 -2.80 -12.50
N THR A 15 0.93 -3.60 -11.73
CA THR A 15 0.43 -4.20 -10.50
C THR A 15 0.57 -3.24 -9.34
N ILE A 16 -0.55 -3.00 -8.64
CA ILE A 16 -0.62 -2.25 -7.40
C ILE A 16 -0.82 -3.27 -6.28
N VAL A 17 0.11 -3.32 -5.34
CA VAL A 17 -0.01 -4.07 -4.10
C VAL A 17 -0.33 -3.10 -2.98
N SER A 18 -1.47 -3.27 -2.30
CA SER A 18 -1.85 -2.43 -1.17
C SER A 18 -2.34 -3.26 0.01
N ASP A 19 -2.40 -2.65 1.19
CA ASP A 19 -3.18 -3.21 2.28
C ASP A 19 -4.70 -3.07 1.99
N LEU A 20 -5.54 -3.71 2.80
CA LEU A 20 -7.01 -3.72 2.66
C LEU A 20 -7.71 -2.42 3.10
N TRP A 21 -7.02 -1.28 3.14
CA TRP A 21 -7.64 -0.02 3.51
C TRP A 21 -8.72 0.44 2.51
N SER A 22 -9.87 0.86 3.06
CA SER A 22 -11.08 1.19 2.29
C SER A 22 -10.87 2.25 1.21
N ALA A 23 -9.92 3.18 1.41
CA ALA A 23 -9.60 4.21 0.42
C ALA A 23 -9.14 3.62 -0.94
N TYR A 24 -8.55 2.42 -0.94
CA TYR A 24 -8.10 1.71 -2.14
C TYR A 24 -9.21 0.90 -2.83
N GLY A 25 -10.41 0.79 -2.24
CA GLY A 25 -11.51 -0.03 -2.77
C GLY A 25 -12.01 0.38 -4.16
N GLY A 26 -11.70 1.60 -4.60
CA GLY A 26 -12.05 2.10 -5.93
C GLY A 26 -11.07 1.73 -7.05
N ILE A 27 -9.90 1.15 -6.76
CA ILE A 27 -8.85 0.89 -7.78
C ILE A 27 -9.37 -0.02 -8.90
N LYS A 28 -10.14 -1.06 -8.55
CA LYS A 28 -10.75 -1.98 -9.53
C LYS A 28 -11.77 -1.31 -10.46
N LYS A 29 -12.28 -0.12 -10.10
CA LYS A 29 -13.28 0.64 -10.86
C LYS A 29 -12.66 1.77 -11.68
N LEU A 30 -11.33 1.91 -11.66
CA LEU A 30 -10.64 2.94 -12.44
C LEU A 30 -10.77 2.67 -13.93
N PRO A 31 -10.81 3.72 -14.78
CA PRO A 31 -10.90 3.56 -16.23
C PRO A 31 -9.66 2.85 -16.81
N VAL A 32 -8.55 2.92 -16.09
CA VAL A 32 -7.32 2.19 -16.38
C VAL A 32 -7.36 0.84 -15.68
N LYS A 33 -7.10 -0.24 -16.42
CA LYS A 33 -6.98 -1.59 -15.86
C LYS A 33 -5.65 -1.71 -15.11
N TYR A 34 -5.71 -1.61 -13.78
CA TYR A 34 -4.60 -1.97 -12.89
C TYR A 34 -4.79 -3.40 -12.38
N HIS A 35 -3.71 -4.14 -12.22
CA HIS A 35 -3.74 -5.41 -11.48
C HIS A 35 -3.66 -5.08 -9.99
N HIS A 36 -4.75 -5.26 -9.25
CA HIS A 36 -4.80 -4.88 -7.84
C HIS A 36 -4.75 -6.11 -6.95
N GLU A 37 -3.63 -6.24 -6.23
CA GLU A 37 -3.40 -7.25 -5.20
C GLU A 37 -3.51 -6.60 -3.82
N THR A 38 -4.02 -7.36 -2.86
CA THR A 38 -4.36 -6.82 -1.54
C THR A 38 -3.85 -7.73 -0.43
N VAL A 39 -3.18 -7.16 0.57
CA VAL A 39 -2.64 -7.88 1.72
C VAL A 39 -3.53 -7.65 2.95
N ASN A 40 -4.03 -8.73 3.54
CA ASN A 40 -4.84 -8.68 4.75
C ASN A 40 -3.99 -8.85 6.00
N HIS A 41 -3.49 -7.75 6.54
CA HIS A 41 -2.66 -7.71 7.76
C HIS A 41 -3.34 -8.26 9.03
N SER A 42 -4.66 -8.42 9.05
CA SER A 42 -5.34 -9.10 10.18
C SER A 42 -5.22 -10.63 10.10
N LYS A 43 -4.83 -11.17 8.93
CA LYS A 43 -4.71 -12.62 8.69
C LYS A 43 -3.27 -13.02 8.43
N HIS A 44 -2.61 -12.35 7.49
CA HIS A 44 -1.27 -12.69 7.02
C HIS A 44 -0.45 -11.43 6.70
N PHE A 45 0.86 -11.49 6.93
CA PHE A 45 1.81 -10.44 6.53
C PHE A 45 2.26 -10.58 5.07
N VAL A 46 2.13 -11.78 4.51
CA VAL A 46 2.34 -12.10 3.11
C VAL A 46 1.08 -12.84 2.65
N ASP A 47 0.46 -12.40 1.57
CA ASP A 47 -0.69 -13.10 1.01
C ASP A 47 -0.28 -14.49 0.52
N PRO A 48 -0.89 -15.59 1.00
CA PRO A 48 -0.42 -16.94 0.71
C PRO A 48 -0.71 -17.39 -0.73
N ASP A 49 -1.72 -16.82 -1.39
CA ASP A 49 -2.15 -17.18 -2.74
C ASP A 49 -1.33 -16.45 -3.81
N THR A 50 -1.06 -15.16 -3.58
CA THR A 50 -0.37 -14.28 -4.55
C THR A 50 1.10 -14.03 -4.21
N GLY A 51 1.51 -14.25 -2.95
CA GLY A 51 2.83 -13.86 -2.44
C GLY A 51 2.98 -12.35 -2.21
N ALA A 52 1.91 -11.56 -2.37
CA ALA A 52 1.95 -10.11 -2.21
C ALA A 52 2.28 -9.70 -0.77
N CYS A 53 3.14 -8.69 -0.59
CA CYS A 53 3.49 -8.13 0.72
C CYS A 53 3.74 -6.62 0.64
N THR A 54 3.53 -5.90 1.74
CA THR A 54 3.79 -4.44 1.85
C THR A 54 4.95 -4.10 2.78
N ASN A 55 5.65 -5.10 3.31
CA ASN A 55 6.70 -4.94 4.33
C ASN A 55 7.81 -3.96 3.90
N GLY A 56 8.17 -3.95 2.62
CA GLY A 56 9.20 -3.05 2.08
C GLY A 56 8.81 -1.58 2.22
N VAL A 57 7.60 -1.22 1.76
CA VAL A 57 7.10 0.16 1.84
C VAL A 57 6.83 0.57 3.29
N GLU A 58 6.32 -0.35 4.11
CA GLU A 58 6.10 -0.10 5.54
C GLU A 58 7.41 0.13 6.30
N SER A 59 8.44 -0.67 6.04
CA SER A 59 9.78 -0.50 6.62
C SER A 59 10.40 0.85 6.23
N MET A 60 10.29 1.22 4.95
CA MET A 60 10.74 2.53 4.46
C MET A 60 10.01 3.67 5.17
N TRP A 61 8.69 3.58 5.31
CA TRP A 61 7.87 4.57 5.99
C TRP A 61 8.20 4.66 7.49
N GLN A 62 8.46 3.53 8.16
CA GLN A 62 8.91 3.54 9.55
C GLN A 62 10.24 4.29 9.69
N LYS A 63 11.23 3.99 8.84
CA LYS A 63 12.54 4.69 8.82
C LYS A 63 12.38 6.19 8.61
N PHE A 64 11.53 6.60 7.67
CA PHE A 64 11.20 8.01 7.44
C PHE A 64 10.63 8.68 8.70
N LYS A 65 9.69 8.00 9.39
CA LYS A 65 9.08 8.50 10.63
C LYS A 65 9.99 8.47 11.86
N MET A 66 11.14 7.77 11.84
CA MET A 66 12.03 7.66 13.01
C MET A 66 12.47 9.03 13.52
N LYS A 67 12.79 9.98 12.63
CA LYS A 67 13.16 11.36 13.02
C LYS A 67 12.03 12.09 13.77
N HIS A 68 10.77 11.79 13.46
CA HIS A 68 9.63 12.35 14.17
C HIS A 68 9.38 11.61 15.49
N LYS A 69 9.49 10.28 15.52
CA LYS A 69 9.30 9.47 16.74
C LYS A 69 10.33 9.80 17.81
N SER A 70 11.58 10.05 17.44
CA SER A 70 12.65 10.44 18.38
C SER A 70 12.35 11.72 19.17
N ARG A 71 11.39 12.55 18.72
CA ARG A 71 10.97 13.78 19.44
C ARG A 71 9.83 13.56 20.43
N TYR A 72 9.09 12.46 20.35
CA TYR A 72 7.87 12.21 21.13
C TYR A 72 7.85 10.86 21.87
N CYS A 73 8.85 10.00 21.65
CA CYS A 73 8.97 8.72 22.34
C CYS A 73 10.41 8.57 22.81
N CYS A 74 10.61 8.64 24.13
CA CYS A 74 11.80 8.08 24.76
C CYS A 74 11.79 6.58 24.47
N ILE A 75 12.92 6.07 23.99
CA ILE A 75 13.20 4.65 23.83
C ILE A 75 13.30 4.03 25.23
#